data_AF-A0ABD3E909-F1
#
_entry.id   AF-A0ABD3E909-F1
#
_cell.length_a   1.000
_cell.length_b   1.000
_cell.length_c   1.000
_cell.angle_alpha   90.00
_cell.angle_beta   90.00
_cell.angle_gamma   90.00
#
_symmetry.space_group_name_H-M   'P 1'
#
loop_
_entity.id
_entity.type
_entity.pdbx_description
1 polymer ?
#
loop_
_entity_poly.entity_id
_entity_poly.type
_entity_poly.pdbx_seq_one_letter_code
_entity_poly.pdbx_strand_id
1 'polypeptide(L)'
;MTLLLLVLMAFISSAIATNQTSDNQDNFIVATQEMQKANYFTFVMLINMAPHNIFQGGGITFLMPNDRTLSKTDMSESSVVDFLLRHSIPSPLLIDHLEHFPNGSMIPSSKPGFIFRVTNNGRRRIFLSNVRIISPNICTQGSNIRCHGIDGVAKPDIFPRPNIPTTTTSCSNSSTSPWAAAPSPPSSASTQPSVVEFSGPKSGSPQIIDHGGVFDLVMIFFMVGVVELLWF
;
A
#
# COMPACT_ATOMS: atom_id res chain seq x y z
N MET A 1 30.13 18.40 -38.61
CA MET A 1 29.94 18.57 -37.16
C MET A 1 28.53 19.05 -36.79
N THR A 2 27.91 19.94 -37.58
CA THR A 2 26.54 20.44 -37.36
C THR A 2 25.44 19.38 -37.48
N LEU A 3 25.56 18.44 -38.44
CA LEU A 3 24.58 17.35 -38.60
C LEU A 3 24.62 16.34 -37.45
N LEU A 4 25.80 16.04 -36.91
CA LEU A 4 25.99 15.16 -35.75
C LEU A 4 25.37 15.75 -34.48
N LEU A 5 25.48 17.08 -34.31
CA LEU A 5 24.84 17.84 -33.23
C LEU A 5 23.31 17.81 -33.32
N LEU A 6 22.74 17.94 -34.53
CA LEU A 6 21.28 17.85 -34.72
C LEU A 6 20.74 16.44 -34.41
N VAL A 7 21.46 15.39 -34.79
CA VAL A 7 21.09 14.01 -34.47
C VAL A 7 21.19 13.76 -32.96
N LEU A 8 22.23 14.24 -32.28
CA LEU A 8 22.37 14.14 -30.82
C LEU A 8 21.25 14.87 -30.06
N MET A 9 20.80 16.03 -30.53
CA MET A 9 19.69 16.76 -29.91
C MET A 9 18.34 16.06 -30.11
N ALA A 10 18.14 15.37 -31.24
CA ALA A 10 16.93 14.59 -31.48
C ALA A 10 16.84 13.33 -30.60
N PHE A 11 17.98 12.73 -30.20
CA PHE A 11 18.02 11.59 -29.28
C PHE A 11 17.81 11.96 -27.81
N ILE A 12 18.07 13.21 -27.39
CA ILE A 12 17.89 13.65 -26.00
C ILE A 12 16.41 13.98 -25.71
N SER A 13 15.60 14.29 -26.73
CA SER A 13 14.16 14.60 -26.56
C SER A 13 13.28 13.40 -26.18
N SER A 14 13.82 12.17 -26.14
CA SER A 14 13.06 10.97 -25.78
C SER A 14 12.99 10.69 -24.27
N ALA A 15 13.65 11.49 -23.43
CA ALA A 15 13.75 11.25 -21.99
C ALA A 15 13.13 12.40 -21.17
N ILE A 16 11.84 12.67 -21.36
CA ILE A 16 11.05 13.46 -20.41
C ILE A 16 9.97 12.53 -19.85
N ALA A 17 10.17 12.07 -18.61
CA ALA A 17 9.18 11.31 -17.86
C ALA A 17 8.05 12.26 -17.38
N THR A 18 7.03 12.47 -18.21
CA THR A 18 5.85 13.30 -17.89
C THR A 18 4.63 12.49 -17.41
N ASN A 19 4.73 11.18 -17.22
CA ASN A 19 3.55 10.32 -17.03
C ASN A 19 3.04 10.17 -15.58
N GLN A 20 3.70 10.74 -14.57
CA GLN A 20 3.30 10.51 -13.17
C GLN A 20 2.09 11.35 -12.72
N THR A 21 1.89 12.55 -13.27
CA THR A 21 0.81 13.44 -12.81
C THR A 21 -0.55 13.04 -13.38
N SER A 22 -0.60 12.60 -14.64
CA SER A 22 -1.84 12.13 -15.29
C SER A 22 -2.35 10.84 -14.66
N ASP A 23 -1.47 9.85 -14.46
CA ASP A 23 -1.83 8.55 -13.89
C ASP A 23 -2.38 8.69 -12.45
N ASN A 24 -1.78 9.55 -11.62
CA ASN A 24 -2.27 9.78 -10.26
C ASN A 24 -3.66 10.45 -10.24
N GLN A 25 -3.91 11.37 -11.17
CA GLN A 25 -5.22 12.01 -11.30
C GLN A 25 -6.29 10.98 -11.70
N ASP A 26 -5.98 10.13 -12.68
CA ASP A 26 -6.88 9.08 -13.15
C ASP A 26 -7.20 8.06 -12.03
N ASN A 27 -6.18 7.63 -11.28
CA ASN A 27 -6.37 6.75 -10.12
C ASN A 27 -7.30 7.37 -9.07
N PHE A 28 -7.22 8.67 -8.84
CA PHE A 28 -8.07 9.38 -7.88
C PHE A 28 -9.51 9.50 -8.35
N ILE A 29 -9.72 9.75 -9.64
CA ILE A 29 -11.05 9.76 -10.26
C ILE A 29 -11.71 8.38 -10.10
N VAL A 30 -10.98 7.31 -10.42
CA VAL A 30 -11.47 5.93 -10.27
C VAL A 30 -11.79 5.62 -8.80
N ALA A 31 -10.88 5.95 -7.88
CA ALA A 31 -11.07 5.68 -6.46
C ALA A 31 -12.28 6.43 -5.89
N THR A 32 -12.44 7.72 -6.21
CA THR A 32 -13.60 8.51 -5.73
C THR A 32 -14.92 7.98 -6.28
N GLN A 33 -14.95 7.48 -7.51
CA GLN A 33 -16.13 6.78 -8.05
C GLN A 33 -16.44 5.47 -7.29
N GLU A 34 -15.42 4.66 -6.97
CA GLU A 34 -15.58 3.45 -6.16
C GLU A 34 -16.11 3.79 -4.74
N MET A 35 -15.56 4.83 -4.10
CA MET A 35 -16.03 5.33 -2.81
C MET A 35 -17.50 5.79 -2.83
N GLN A 36 -17.90 6.52 -3.86
CA GLN A 36 -19.29 6.99 -4.04
C GLN A 36 -20.26 5.81 -4.24
N LYS A 37 -19.90 4.83 -5.08
CA LYS A 37 -20.69 3.60 -5.27
C LYS A 37 -20.88 2.82 -3.97
N ALA A 38 -19.92 2.93 -3.04
CA ALA A 38 -19.96 2.31 -1.73
C ALA A 38 -20.65 3.17 -0.64
N ASN A 39 -21.25 4.32 -0.99
CA ASN A 39 -21.94 5.26 -0.10
C ASN A 39 -21.03 6.00 0.91
N TYR A 40 -19.82 6.40 0.49
CA TYR A 40 -18.92 7.26 1.27
C TYR A 40 -18.85 8.69 0.69
N PHE A 41 -20.01 9.31 0.50
CA PHE A 41 -20.12 10.59 -0.23
C PHE A 41 -19.45 11.75 0.50
N THR A 42 -19.61 11.81 1.82
CA THR A 42 -19.05 12.90 2.65
C THR A 42 -17.52 12.82 2.67
N PHE A 43 -16.96 11.61 2.71
CA PHE A 43 -15.51 11.45 2.66
C PHE A 43 -14.92 11.88 1.31
N VAL A 44 -15.60 11.55 0.21
CA VAL A 44 -15.22 12.02 -1.14
C VAL A 44 -15.30 13.55 -1.24
N MET A 45 -16.31 14.16 -0.62
CA MET A 45 -16.41 15.63 -0.55
C MET A 45 -15.21 16.25 0.17
N LEU A 46 -14.78 15.69 1.32
CA LEU A 46 -13.60 16.17 2.04
C LEU A 46 -12.33 16.03 1.20
N ILE A 47 -12.17 14.90 0.54
CA ILE A 47 -11.08 14.62 -0.40
C ILE A 47 -11.00 15.71 -1.48
N ASN A 48 -12.12 16.10 -2.08
CA ASN A 48 -12.19 17.11 -3.15
C ASN A 48 -11.98 18.55 -2.66
N MET A 49 -12.15 18.81 -1.36
CA MET A 49 -11.85 20.11 -0.75
C MET A 49 -10.36 20.29 -0.44
N ALA A 50 -9.60 19.20 -0.39
CA ALA A 50 -8.19 19.23 -0.09
C ALA A 50 -7.35 19.35 -1.37
N PRO A 51 -6.21 20.04 -1.35
CA PRO A 51 -5.37 20.16 -2.53
C PRO A 51 -4.76 18.78 -2.86
N HIS A 52 -4.88 18.34 -4.11
CA HIS A 52 -4.48 16.98 -4.53
C HIS A 52 -2.99 16.66 -4.29
N ASN A 53 -2.16 17.68 -4.04
CA ASN A 53 -0.74 17.49 -3.78
C ASN A 53 -0.40 16.92 -2.39
N ILE A 54 -1.34 16.91 -1.45
CA ILE A 54 -1.09 16.35 -0.10
C ILE A 54 -0.91 14.82 -0.10
N PHE A 55 -1.33 14.16 -1.19
CA PHE A 55 -1.21 12.72 -1.39
C PHE A 55 -0.23 12.37 -2.53
N GLN A 56 0.55 13.33 -3.01
CA GLN A 56 1.53 13.10 -4.09
C GLN A 56 2.76 12.35 -3.55
N GLY A 57 3.30 11.44 -4.37
CA GLY A 57 4.61 10.82 -4.12
C GLY A 57 4.59 9.36 -3.68
N GLY A 58 3.45 8.68 -3.69
CA GLY A 58 3.37 7.24 -3.39
C GLY A 58 1.94 6.72 -3.38
N GLY A 59 1.76 5.44 -3.05
CA GLY A 59 0.44 4.86 -2.86
C GLY A 59 -0.16 5.21 -1.51
N ILE A 60 -1.48 5.22 -1.44
CA ILE A 60 -2.22 5.66 -0.27
C ILE A 60 -3.37 4.70 0.04
N THR A 61 -3.64 4.51 1.33
CA THR A 61 -4.84 3.85 1.81
C THR A 61 -5.69 4.84 2.58
N PHE A 62 -6.94 5.05 2.16
CA PHE A 62 -7.91 5.83 2.92
C PHE A 62 -8.68 4.96 3.91
N LEU A 63 -8.84 5.47 5.13
CA LEU A 63 -9.67 4.88 6.18
C LEU A 63 -10.90 5.77 6.34
N MET A 64 -12.03 5.34 5.80
CA MET A 64 -13.20 6.19 5.55
C MET A 64 -14.29 5.93 6.59
N PRO A 65 -14.58 6.88 7.49
CA PRO A 65 -15.79 6.81 8.28
C PRO A 65 -17.00 6.97 7.35
N ASN A 66 -18.11 6.27 7.64
CA ASN A 66 -19.34 6.45 6.86
C ASN A 66 -19.98 7.83 7.09
N ASP A 67 -20.87 8.23 6.19
CA ASP A 67 -21.51 9.55 6.21
C ASP A 67 -22.23 9.85 7.54
N ARG A 68 -22.87 8.84 8.15
CA ARG A 68 -23.54 8.96 9.46
C ARG A 68 -22.57 9.24 10.61
N THR A 69 -21.35 8.73 10.52
CA THR A 69 -20.28 8.96 11.50
C THR A 69 -19.72 10.36 11.34
N LEU A 70 -19.44 10.76 10.09
CA LEU A 70 -18.94 12.10 9.77
C LEU A 70 -19.95 13.19 10.16
N SER A 71 -21.24 13.00 9.94
CA SER A 71 -22.28 14.00 10.27
C SER A 71 -22.42 14.31 11.77
N LYS A 72 -21.84 13.47 12.63
CA LYS A 72 -21.86 13.62 14.09
C LYS A 72 -20.50 13.99 14.66
N THR A 73 -19.49 14.05 13.80
CA THR A 73 -18.13 14.37 14.22
C THR A 73 -18.03 15.88 14.35
N ASP A 74 -17.70 16.36 15.55
CA ASP A 74 -17.34 17.75 15.73
C ASP A 74 -15.94 17.97 15.14
N MET A 75 -15.91 18.35 13.88
CA MET A 75 -14.69 18.76 13.20
C MET A 75 -14.40 20.19 13.62
N SER A 76 -13.71 20.37 14.75
CA SER A 76 -13.05 21.64 15.02
C SER A 76 -12.05 21.93 13.90
N GLU A 77 -11.68 23.21 13.74
CA GLU A 77 -10.86 23.81 12.67
C GLU A 77 -9.49 23.15 12.39
N SER A 78 -9.18 21.98 12.97
CA SER A 78 -8.27 21.01 12.35
C SER A 78 -8.59 20.92 10.86
N SER A 79 -7.68 21.42 10.03
CA SER A 79 -7.92 21.59 8.60
C SER A 79 -8.39 20.27 7.99
N VAL A 80 -9.28 20.32 7.00
CA VAL A 80 -9.74 19.14 6.25
C VAL A 80 -8.55 18.26 5.83
N VAL A 81 -7.42 18.89 5.49
CA VAL A 81 -6.13 18.23 5.24
C VAL A 81 -5.67 17.40 6.43
N ASP A 82 -5.64 17.97 7.63
CA ASP A 82 -5.22 17.27 8.85
C ASP A 82 -6.09 16.07 9.17
N PHE A 83 -7.40 16.23 8.97
CA PHE A 83 -8.36 15.14 9.10
C PHE A 83 -8.03 14.01 8.11
N LEU A 84 -7.86 14.32 6.82
CA LEU A 84 -7.57 13.32 5.80
C LEU A 84 -6.21 12.64 6.00
N LEU A 85 -5.19 13.39 6.43
CA LEU A 85 -3.86 12.85 6.73
C LEU A 85 -3.90 11.87 7.92
N ARG A 86 -4.74 12.14 8.93
CA ARG A 86 -5.00 11.20 10.04
C ARG A 86 -5.87 10.01 9.65
N HIS A 87 -6.56 10.07 8.51
CA HIS A 87 -7.40 9.02 7.95
C HIS A 87 -6.76 8.36 6.73
N SER A 88 -5.44 8.43 6.62
CA SER A 88 -4.72 7.76 5.55
C SER A 88 -3.42 7.13 6.01
N ILE A 89 -2.98 6.14 5.26
CA ILE A 89 -1.68 5.45 5.40
C ILE A 89 -0.91 5.68 4.10
N PRO A 90 0.37 6.08 4.14
CA PRO A 90 1.17 6.36 2.95
C PRO A 90 1.71 5.06 2.32
N SER A 91 0.82 4.10 2.10
CA SER A 91 1.06 2.84 1.39
C SER A 91 -0.28 2.26 0.93
N PRO A 92 -0.36 1.62 -0.26
CA PRO A 92 -1.58 0.97 -0.75
C PRO A 92 -1.74 -0.43 -0.10
N LEU A 93 -2.54 -0.52 0.95
CA LEU A 93 -2.76 -1.72 1.74
C LEU A 93 -4.14 -2.30 1.45
N LEU A 94 -4.17 -3.52 0.94
CA LEU A 94 -5.38 -4.35 0.90
C LEU A 94 -5.63 -4.96 2.28
N ILE A 95 -6.84 -5.47 2.50
CA ILE A 95 -7.17 -6.16 3.75
C ILE A 95 -6.25 -7.36 3.97
N ASP A 96 -5.91 -8.10 2.92
CA ASP A 96 -5.02 -9.25 3.00
C ASP A 96 -3.62 -8.84 3.46
N HIS A 97 -3.12 -7.66 3.09
CA HIS A 97 -1.85 -7.15 3.63
C HIS A 97 -1.96 -6.90 5.13
N LEU A 98 -3.08 -6.33 5.58
CA LEU A 98 -3.32 -6.05 7.00
C LEU A 98 -3.47 -7.31 7.84
N GLU A 99 -3.99 -8.41 7.27
CA GLU A 99 -4.15 -9.70 7.95
C GLU A 99 -2.81 -10.31 8.36
N HIS A 100 -1.75 -10.05 7.61
CA HIS A 100 -0.41 -10.57 7.87
C HIS A 100 0.38 -9.75 8.88
N PHE A 101 -0.09 -8.56 9.27
CA PHE A 101 0.56 -7.81 10.33
C PHE A 101 0.31 -8.45 11.71
N PRO A 102 1.38 -8.76 12.47
CA PRO A 102 1.23 -9.20 13.85
C PRO A 102 0.48 -8.19 14.73
N ASN A 103 -0.18 -8.70 15.76
CA ASN A 103 -0.80 -7.82 16.77
C ASN A 103 0.25 -6.93 17.41
N GLY A 104 -0.06 -5.64 17.53
CA GLY A 104 0.85 -4.64 18.05
C GLY A 104 1.78 -4.01 17.01
N SER A 105 1.73 -4.43 15.73
CA SER A 105 2.41 -3.73 14.65
C SER A 105 2.01 -2.25 14.56
N MET A 106 2.96 -1.42 14.16
CA MET A 106 2.82 0.03 14.09
C MET A 106 2.88 0.45 12.62
N ILE A 107 1.82 1.07 12.10
CA ILE A 107 1.75 1.57 10.73
C ILE A 107 1.70 3.09 10.77
N PRO A 108 2.54 3.83 10.03
CA PRO A 108 2.46 5.28 10.01
C PRO A 108 1.13 5.73 9.39
N SER A 109 0.54 6.79 9.94
CA SER A 109 -0.46 7.57 9.20
C SER A 109 0.23 8.54 8.26
N SER A 110 -0.48 9.09 7.28
CA SER A 110 0.05 10.14 6.41
C SER A 110 0.31 11.44 7.17
N LYS A 111 -0.33 11.63 8.34
CA LYS A 111 0.04 12.73 9.24
C LYS A 111 1.37 12.39 9.95
N PRO A 112 2.43 13.21 9.79
CA PRO A 112 3.70 12.96 10.42
C PRO A 112 3.60 12.87 11.95
N GLY A 113 4.27 11.89 12.55
CA GLY A 113 4.28 11.67 14.00
C GLY A 113 3.05 10.94 14.55
N PHE A 114 2.16 10.46 13.67
CA PHE A 114 0.98 9.68 14.05
C PHE A 114 1.07 8.25 13.48
N ILE A 115 0.57 7.29 14.26
CA ILE A 115 0.70 5.84 14.02
C ILE A 115 -0.58 5.10 14.35
N PHE A 116 -0.88 4.08 13.56
CA PHE A 116 -1.90 3.09 13.84
C PHE A 116 -1.29 1.86 14.49
N ARG A 117 -1.89 1.42 15.59
CA ARG A 117 -1.60 0.11 16.18
C ARG A 117 -2.54 -0.95 15.59
N VAL A 118 -1.97 -1.96 14.96
CA VAL A 118 -2.73 -3.07 14.39
C VAL A 118 -3.18 -4.03 15.49
N THR A 119 -4.45 -4.38 15.48
CA THR A 119 -4.98 -5.51 16.25
C THR A 119 -5.84 -6.37 15.33
N ASN A 120 -5.48 -7.63 15.18
CA ASN A 120 -6.19 -8.66 14.43
C ASN A 120 -6.78 -9.68 15.43
N ASN A 121 -8.10 -9.68 15.51
CA ASN A 121 -8.87 -10.59 16.37
C ASN A 121 -9.35 -11.85 15.61
N GLY A 122 -8.72 -12.17 14.47
CA GLY A 122 -9.13 -13.25 13.58
C GLY A 122 -10.43 -12.95 12.82
N ARG A 123 -10.85 -13.86 11.92
CA ARG A 123 -12.08 -13.73 11.10
C ARG A 123 -12.22 -12.36 10.42
N ARG A 124 -11.10 -11.81 9.92
CA ARG A 124 -11.03 -10.47 9.29
C ARG A 124 -11.47 -9.30 10.19
N ARG A 125 -11.42 -9.48 11.51
CA ARG A 125 -11.69 -8.40 12.49
C ARG A 125 -10.40 -7.65 12.76
N ILE A 126 -10.07 -6.73 11.87
CA ILE A 126 -8.88 -5.90 11.95
C ILE A 126 -9.25 -4.53 12.51
N PHE A 127 -8.42 -4.04 13.43
CA PHE A 127 -8.51 -2.74 14.06
C PHE A 127 -7.21 -1.97 13.85
N LEU A 128 -7.33 -0.66 13.67
CA LEU A 128 -6.23 0.30 13.57
C LEU A 128 -6.43 1.37 14.63
N SER A 129 -5.64 1.36 15.72
CA SER A 129 -5.84 2.25 16.89
C SER A 129 -7.31 2.34 17.33
N ASN A 130 -7.89 1.16 17.56
CA ASN A 130 -9.24 0.94 18.11
C ASN A 130 -10.43 1.24 17.17
N VAL A 131 -10.21 1.65 15.92
CA VAL A 131 -11.28 1.68 14.90
C VAL A 131 -11.26 0.40 14.08
N ARG A 132 -12.43 -0.20 13.84
CA ARG A 132 -12.55 -1.46 13.11
C ARG A 132 -12.72 -1.18 11.63
N ILE A 133 -12.08 -1.99 10.79
CA ILE A 133 -12.41 -2.06 9.37
C ILE A 133 -13.71 -2.86 9.21
N ILE A 134 -14.73 -2.22 8.64
CA ILE A 134 -16.06 -2.80 8.42
C ILE A 134 -16.38 -3.05 6.94
N SER A 135 -15.74 -2.31 6.04
CA SER A 135 -15.92 -2.45 4.60
C SER A 135 -14.54 -2.51 3.94
N PRO A 136 -13.93 -3.70 3.85
CA PRO A 136 -12.60 -3.85 3.29
C PRO A 136 -12.59 -3.70 1.76
N ASN A 137 -11.45 -3.26 1.20
CA ASN A 137 -11.17 -3.26 -0.24
C ASN A 137 -12.26 -2.57 -1.09
N ILE A 138 -12.64 -1.34 -0.75
CA ILE A 138 -13.61 -0.58 -1.55
C ILE A 138 -12.97 -0.12 -2.86
N CYS A 139 -11.74 0.40 -2.82
CA CYS A 139 -11.01 0.86 -3.99
C CYS A 139 -10.09 -0.26 -4.48
N THR A 140 -10.43 -0.88 -5.60
CA THR A 140 -9.71 -2.05 -6.14
C THR A 140 -9.18 -1.84 -7.54
N GLN A 141 -9.86 -1.01 -8.34
CA GLN A 141 -9.52 -0.81 -9.74
C GLN A 141 -8.24 0.03 -9.93
N GLY A 142 -8.00 1.02 -9.08
CA GLY A 142 -6.76 1.79 -9.07
C GLY A 142 -5.56 0.96 -8.61
N SER A 143 -4.37 1.25 -9.14
CA SER A 143 -3.12 0.58 -8.73
C SER A 143 -2.58 1.14 -7.41
N ASN A 144 -2.77 2.44 -7.19
CA ASN A 144 -2.05 3.22 -6.19
C ASN A 144 -2.92 3.73 -5.02
N ILE A 145 -4.25 3.60 -5.11
CA ILE A 145 -5.20 4.04 -4.07
C ILE A 145 -5.99 2.84 -3.57
N ARG A 146 -5.91 2.59 -2.27
CA ARG A 146 -6.77 1.63 -1.56
C ARG A 146 -7.68 2.39 -0.62
N CYS A 147 -8.83 1.84 -0.32
CA CYS A 147 -9.72 2.44 0.65
C CYS A 147 -10.53 1.39 1.40
N HIS A 148 -10.72 1.63 2.70
CA HIS A 148 -11.45 0.77 3.61
C HIS A 148 -12.43 1.62 4.40
N GLY A 149 -13.66 1.13 4.56
CA GLY A 149 -14.63 1.73 5.45
C GLY A 149 -14.36 1.34 6.91
N ILE A 150 -14.44 2.31 7.81
CA ILE A 150 -14.27 2.12 9.26
C ILE A 150 -15.52 2.52 10.06
N ASP A 151 -15.69 1.95 11.25
CA ASP A 151 -16.87 2.15 12.12
C ASP A 151 -16.76 3.33 13.11
N GLY A 152 -15.77 4.20 12.90
CA GLY A 152 -15.52 5.37 13.74
C GLY A 152 -14.61 6.37 13.06
N VAL A 153 -14.29 7.45 13.78
CA VAL A 153 -13.26 8.41 13.36
C VAL A 153 -11.92 7.91 13.84
N ALA A 154 -10.98 7.73 12.92
CA ALA A 154 -9.64 7.26 13.21
C ALA A 154 -8.90 8.24 14.13
N LYS A 155 -8.31 7.70 15.20
CA LYS A 155 -7.50 8.45 16.17
C LYS A 155 -6.14 7.75 16.31
N PRO A 156 -5.24 7.89 15.32
CA PRO A 156 -3.90 7.33 15.42
C PRO A 156 -3.19 7.90 16.65
N ASP A 157 -2.37 7.06 17.27
CA ASP A 157 -1.57 7.42 18.43
C ASP A 157 -0.44 8.36 18.03
N ILE A 158 0.07 9.15 18.97
CA ILE A 158 1.30 9.93 18.75
C ILE A 158 2.47 8.97 18.85
N PHE A 159 3.37 9.00 17.87
CA PHE A 159 4.60 8.22 17.91
C PHE A 159 5.36 8.57 19.19
N PRO A 160 5.69 7.60 20.06
CA PRO A 160 6.50 7.87 21.23
C PRO A 160 7.82 8.44 20.75
N ARG A 161 8.04 9.74 20.94
CA ARG A 161 9.40 10.25 20.92
C ARG A 161 10.10 9.56 22.08
N PRO A 162 11.27 8.93 21.87
CA PRO A 162 12.12 8.62 23.00
C PRO A 162 12.29 9.91 23.78
N ASN A 163 11.93 9.91 25.06
CA ASN A 163 12.31 10.98 25.97
C ASN A 163 13.84 10.94 26.02
N ILE A 164 14.52 11.65 25.11
CA ILE A 164 15.92 11.97 25.29
C ILE A 164 15.92 12.93 26.47
N PRO A 165 16.49 12.56 27.63
CA PRO A 165 16.75 13.55 28.67
C PRO A 165 17.58 14.65 28.02
N THR A 166 17.11 15.89 28.06
CA THR A 166 17.82 17.05 27.55
C THR A 166 19.06 17.30 28.43
N THR A 167 20.10 16.48 28.29
CA THR A 167 21.45 16.90 28.60
C THR A 167 21.94 17.63 27.37
N THR A 168 21.99 18.96 27.47
CA THR A 168 22.84 19.80 26.63
C THR A 168 24.28 19.30 26.78
N THR A 169 24.67 18.34 25.96
CA THR A 169 26.06 17.95 25.80
C THR A 169 26.43 18.25 24.36
N SER A 170 27.06 19.42 24.22
CA SER A 170 27.87 19.82 23.09
C SER A 170 28.61 18.61 22.51
N CYS A 171 28.55 18.43 21.20
CA CYS A 171 29.37 17.44 20.50
C CYS A 171 30.84 17.86 20.64
N SER A 172 31.49 17.42 21.72
CA SER A 172 32.93 17.50 21.88
C SER A 172 33.52 16.15 21.51
N ASN A 173 34.28 16.17 20.42
CA ASN A 173 35.15 15.09 19.98
C ASN A 173 35.89 14.46 21.16
N SER A 174 35.60 13.21 21.46
CA SER A 174 36.55 12.31 22.09
C SER A 174 36.39 10.93 21.47
N SER A 175 37.36 10.61 20.63
CA SER A 175 37.70 9.27 20.21
C SER A 175 37.92 8.38 21.43
N THR A 176 37.13 7.32 21.58
CA THR A 176 37.57 5.96 21.95
C THR A 176 36.37 5.02 21.95
N SER A 177 36.44 4.02 21.08
CA SER A 177 35.52 2.89 21.02
C SER A 177 35.79 1.93 22.20
N PRO A 178 34.74 1.39 22.85
CA PRO A 178 34.84 0.10 23.50
C PRO A 178 34.00 -0.90 22.70
N TRP A 179 34.72 -1.71 21.94
CA TRP A 179 34.25 -2.95 21.34
C TRP A 179 33.80 -3.88 22.47
N ALA A 180 32.50 -3.90 22.77
CA ALA A 180 31.93 -4.91 23.65
C ALA A 180 31.76 -6.19 22.84
N ALA A 181 32.62 -7.17 23.12
CA ALA A 181 32.61 -8.49 22.53
C ALA A 181 31.26 -9.20 22.77
N ALA A 182 30.67 -9.73 21.71
CA ALA A 182 29.52 -10.61 21.79
C ALA A 182 29.94 -11.96 22.44
N PRO A 183 29.11 -12.55 23.31
CA PRO A 183 29.36 -13.88 23.83
C PRO A 183 29.16 -14.93 22.72
N SER A 184 30.13 -15.86 22.63
CA SER A 184 30.15 -16.96 21.68
C SER A 184 28.93 -17.90 21.82
N PRO A 185 28.37 -18.43 20.72
CA PRO A 185 27.35 -19.47 20.80
C PRO A 185 27.97 -20.81 21.26
N PRO A 186 27.25 -21.62 22.07
CA PRO A 186 27.72 -22.93 22.47
C PRO A 186 27.73 -23.91 21.28
N SER A 187 28.80 -24.70 21.23
CA SER A 187 29.13 -25.69 20.21
C SER A 187 27.99 -26.64 19.85
N SER A 188 27.77 -26.79 18.54
CA SER A 188 26.97 -27.84 17.92
C SER A 188 27.53 -29.21 18.27
N ALA A 189 26.80 -30.00 19.06
CA ALA A 189 27.01 -31.43 19.13
C ALA A 189 26.39 -32.07 17.88
N SER A 190 27.26 -32.55 17.00
CA SER A 190 26.94 -33.42 15.89
C SER A 190 26.47 -34.79 16.42
N THR A 191 25.32 -35.26 15.98
CA THR A 191 24.95 -36.68 16.06
C THR A 191 24.31 -37.07 14.74
N GLN A 192 25.08 -37.79 13.92
CA GLN A 192 24.65 -38.42 12.68
C GLN A 192 24.08 -39.84 13.00
N PRO A 193 23.58 -40.60 12.01
CA PRO A 193 22.19 -40.98 11.88
C PRO A 193 21.95 -42.46 12.26
N SER A 194 20.69 -42.85 12.46
CA SER A 194 20.29 -44.26 12.40
C SER A 194 19.42 -44.47 11.17
N VAL A 195 20.00 -45.17 10.19
CA VAL A 195 19.32 -45.81 9.05
C VAL A 195 18.98 -47.24 9.48
N VAL A 196 17.78 -47.73 9.08
CA VAL A 196 17.42 -49.07 8.54
C VAL A 196 15.87 -49.08 8.52
N GLU A 197 15.19 -48.87 7.38
CA GLU A 197 14.88 -49.86 6.31
C GLU A 197 13.73 -50.80 6.76
N PHE A 198 12.70 -51.23 6.01
CA PHE A 198 12.05 -50.93 4.72
C PHE A 198 10.88 -51.93 4.63
N SER A 199 9.70 -51.52 4.15
CA SER A 199 8.80 -52.37 3.32
C SER A 199 7.58 -51.57 2.83
N GLY A 200 7.52 -51.30 1.52
CA GLY A 200 6.30 -50.89 0.78
C GLY A 200 5.41 -52.12 0.45
N PRO A 201 4.72 -52.20 -0.71
CA PRO A 201 4.29 -51.20 -1.72
C PRO A 201 2.73 -51.20 -1.88
N LYS A 202 2.03 -50.41 -2.71
CA LYS A 202 1.84 -50.48 -4.19
C LYS A 202 0.70 -49.47 -4.53
N SER A 203 0.86 -48.58 -5.53
CA SER A 203 0.44 -48.71 -6.94
C SER A 203 -1.02 -48.29 -7.23
N GLY A 204 -1.16 -47.37 -8.19
CA GLY A 204 -2.43 -47.06 -8.86
C GLY A 204 -2.42 -45.73 -9.63
N SER A 205 -1.86 -45.71 -10.83
CA SER A 205 -2.18 -44.77 -11.94
C SER A 205 -2.95 -45.60 -12.98
N PRO A 206 -3.94 -45.06 -13.73
CA PRO A 206 -3.71 -44.27 -14.97
C PRO A 206 -4.67 -43.05 -15.09
N GLN A 207 -4.27 -41.89 -15.64
CA GLN A 207 -4.09 -41.47 -17.06
C GLN A 207 -5.41 -41.04 -17.76
N ILE A 208 -5.31 -39.94 -18.55
CA ILE A 208 -6.01 -39.60 -19.83
C ILE A 208 -6.82 -38.27 -19.90
N ILE A 209 -6.27 -37.32 -20.70
CA ILE A 209 -6.86 -36.50 -21.82
C ILE A 209 -8.01 -35.50 -21.45
N ASP A 210 -8.10 -34.22 -21.86
CA ASP A 210 -7.93 -33.63 -23.19
C ASP A 210 -7.89 -32.07 -23.28
N HIS A 211 -7.36 -31.61 -24.43
CA HIS A 211 -7.50 -30.40 -25.26
C HIS A 211 -8.21 -29.08 -24.84
N GLY A 212 -7.56 -27.97 -25.25
CA GLY A 212 -8.21 -26.98 -26.14
C GLY A 212 -8.17 -25.51 -25.68
N GLY A 213 -7.40 -24.66 -26.39
CA GLY A 213 -7.51 -23.19 -26.19
C GLY A 213 -6.42 -22.30 -26.79
N VAL A 214 -5.81 -22.67 -27.92
CA VAL A 214 -4.91 -21.79 -28.69
C VAL A 214 -5.62 -21.41 -30.00
N PHE A 215 -6.75 -20.69 -29.91
CA PHE A 215 -7.40 -20.07 -31.08
C PHE A 215 -8.34 -18.96 -30.62
N ASP A 216 -7.81 -17.87 -30.05
CA ASP A 216 -8.62 -16.64 -29.92
C ASP A 216 -7.82 -15.33 -29.90
N LEU A 217 -6.70 -15.31 -30.63
CA LEU A 217 -5.83 -14.12 -30.71
C LEU A 217 -5.60 -13.64 -32.14
N VAL A 218 -6.16 -14.32 -33.15
CA VAL A 218 -5.98 -13.96 -34.57
C VAL A 218 -7.21 -13.25 -35.15
N MET A 219 -8.40 -13.37 -34.54
CA MET A 219 -9.61 -12.68 -35.02
C MET A 219 -9.82 -11.29 -34.42
N ILE A 220 -9.17 -10.94 -33.30
CA ILE A 220 -9.26 -9.59 -32.71
C ILE A 220 -8.42 -8.58 -33.53
N PHE A 221 -7.31 -8.99 -34.14
CA PHE A 221 -6.49 -8.09 -34.96
C PHE A 221 -7.14 -7.73 -36.31
N PHE A 222 -8.03 -8.56 -36.85
CA PHE A 222 -8.72 -8.25 -38.11
C PHE A 222 -9.93 -7.32 -37.96
N MET A 223 -10.52 -7.21 -36.76
CA MET A 223 -11.66 -6.30 -36.52
C MET A 223 -11.24 -4.91 -36.01
N VAL A 224 -10.06 -4.78 -35.38
CA VAL A 224 -9.51 -3.46 -35.02
C VAL A 224 -8.90 -2.77 -36.26
N GLY A 225 -8.31 -3.51 -37.19
CA GLY A 225 -7.73 -2.95 -38.42
C GLY A 225 -8.72 -2.47 -39.49
N VAL A 226 -9.99 -2.87 -39.44
CA VAL A 226 -11.02 -2.44 -40.41
C VAL A 226 -11.77 -1.20 -39.94
N VAL A 227 -11.81 -0.93 -38.63
CA VAL A 227 -12.47 0.27 -38.08
C VAL A 227 -11.57 1.51 -38.22
N GLU A 228 -10.24 1.35 -38.26
CA GLU A 228 -9.28 2.45 -38.36
C GLU A 228 -8.98 2.93 -39.81
N LEU A 229 -9.56 2.28 -40.82
CA LEU A 229 -9.42 2.63 -42.25
C LEU A 229 -10.64 3.38 -42.83
N LEU A 230 -11.59 3.79 -41.98
CA LEU A 230 -12.78 4.57 -42.39
C LEU A 230 -12.79 6.01 -41.85
N TRP A 231 -11.70 6.48 -41.25
CA TRP A 231 -11.58 7.86 -40.75
C TRP A 231 -10.23 8.54 -41.04
N PHE A 232 -9.57 8.22 -42.17
CA PHE A 232 -8.61 9.10 -42.84
C PHE A 232 -8.57 8.85 -44.35
#